data_AF-A0A2N0ULP2-F1
#
_entry.id   AF-A0A2N0ULP2-F1
#
_cell.length_a   1.000
_cell.length_b   1.000
_cell.length_c   1.000
_cell.angle_alpha   90.00
_cell.angle_beta   90.00
_cell.angle_gamma   90.00
#
_symmetry.space_group_name_H-M   'P 1'
#
loop_
_entity.id
_entity.type
_entity.pdbx_description
1 polymer ?
#
loop_
_entity_poly.entity_id
_entity_poly.type
_entity_poly.pdbx_seq_one_letter_code
_entity_poly.pdbx_strand_id
1 'polypeptide(L)'
;MGIGGEDYPNGTTYICNFNGKFSTPKKIDEYTYSMKLTSMVVENNEGDTYYDNGVKYVYSKPNGMDNASDFKIYFPGIKISDLPKQVVAWCPIGTSEAETLPYYVIYNEVGQSAFIGIVN
;
A
#
# COMPACT_ATOMS: atom_id res chain seq x y z
N MET A 1 12.93 1.93 -11.83
CA MET A 1 14.02 1.71 -12.81
C MET A 1 15.13 0.99 -12.06
N GLY A 2 15.35 -0.30 -12.36
CA GLY A 2 16.43 -1.07 -11.74
C GLY A 2 17.78 -0.71 -12.34
N ILE A 3 18.85 -0.77 -11.55
CA ILE A 3 20.21 -0.72 -12.07
C ILE A 3 20.56 -2.12 -12.58
N GLY A 4 21.14 -2.22 -13.77
CA GLY A 4 21.70 -3.46 -14.32
C GLY A 4 23.18 -3.61 -13.99
N GLY A 5 23.66 -4.84 -13.95
CA GLY A 5 25.08 -5.19 -13.76
C GLY A 5 25.46 -6.39 -14.64
N GLU A 6 26.75 -6.71 -14.74
CA GLU A 6 27.23 -7.81 -15.60
C GLU A 6 26.56 -9.16 -15.25
N ASP A 7 26.40 -9.45 -13.96
CA ASP A 7 25.76 -10.69 -13.47
C ASP A 7 24.22 -10.64 -13.48
N TYR A 8 23.63 -9.46 -13.71
CA TYR A 8 22.18 -9.24 -13.71
C TYR A 8 21.79 -8.24 -14.82
N PRO A 9 21.97 -8.62 -16.10
CA PRO A 9 21.75 -7.74 -17.24
C PRO A 9 20.28 -7.29 -17.38
N ASN A 10 19.35 -8.05 -16.80
CA ASN A 10 17.92 -7.77 -16.83
C ASN A 10 17.48 -6.85 -15.66
N GLY A 11 18.43 -6.36 -14.86
CA GLY A 11 18.20 -5.33 -13.85
C GLY A 11 17.99 -5.86 -12.43
N THR A 12 17.51 -4.97 -11.57
CA THR A 12 17.24 -5.23 -10.16
C THR A 12 15.76 -5.07 -9.87
N THR A 13 15.16 -6.05 -9.19
CA THR A 13 13.77 -6.04 -8.71
C THR A 13 13.75 -6.13 -7.19
N TYR A 14 12.89 -5.32 -6.55
CA TYR A 14 12.66 -5.39 -5.12
C TYR A 14 11.39 -6.20 -4.85
N ILE A 15 11.46 -7.14 -3.91
CA ILE A 15 10.36 -8.03 -3.55
C ILE A 15 10.15 -8.08 -2.05
N CYS A 16 8.93 -8.38 -1.62
CA CYS A 16 8.63 -8.65 -0.23
C CYS A 16 7.44 -9.60 -0.17
N ASN A 17 7.62 -10.76 0.44
CA ASN A 17 6.52 -11.65 0.78
C ASN A 17 6.19 -11.43 2.27
N PHE A 18 4.93 -11.17 2.56
CA PHE A 18 4.48 -10.96 3.92
C PHE A 18 3.04 -11.41 4.08
N ASN A 19 2.68 -11.74 5.32
CA ASN A 19 1.31 -11.96 5.73
C ASN A 19 1.03 -11.14 6.99
N GLY A 20 -0.23 -10.76 7.19
CA GLY A 20 -0.60 -9.95 8.34
C GLY A 20 -2.09 -10.03 8.65
N LYS A 21 -2.48 -9.40 9.75
CA LYS A 21 -3.87 -9.37 10.21
C LYS A 21 -4.24 -8.00 10.72
N PHE A 22 -5.36 -7.47 10.22
CA PHE A 22 -6.00 -6.30 10.79
C PHE A 22 -6.94 -6.67 11.95
N SER A 23 -7.11 -5.74 12.88
CA SER A 23 -8.19 -5.81 13.86
C SER A 23 -9.55 -5.72 13.16
N THR A 24 -10.63 -6.13 13.85
CA THR A 24 -11.99 -5.84 13.41
C THR A 24 -12.16 -4.33 13.17
N PRO A 25 -12.64 -3.89 12.00
CA PRO A 25 -12.85 -2.48 11.71
C PRO A 25 -13.85 -1.85 12.68
N LYS A 26 -13.56 -0.62 13.11
CA LYS A 26 -14.43 0.19 13.97
C LYS A 26 -14.94 1.40 13.18
N LYS A 27 -16.26 1.53 13.08
CA LYS A 27 -16.91 2.66 12.40
C LYS A 27 -16.54 3.98 13.08
N ILE A 28 -16.10 4.96 12.30
CA ILE A 28 -15.90 6.35 12.74
C ILE A 28 -17.12 7.17 12.34
N ASP A 29 -17.49 7.08 11.06
CA ASP A 29 -18.63 7.78 10.47
C ASP A 29 -19.25 6.92 9.34
N GLU A 30 -20.16 7.50 8.56
CA GLU A 30 -20.85 6.81 7.45
C GLU A 30 -19.89 6.18 6.44
N TYR A 31 -18.78 6.86 6.14
CA TYR A 31 -17.86 6.47 5.07
C TYR A 31 -16.46 6.09 5.56
N THR A 32 -16.19 6.17 6.86
CA THR A 32 -14.85 5.94 7.42
C THR A 32 -14.88 4.89 8.53
N TYR A 33 -13.97 3.92 8.42
CA TYR A 33 -13.67 2.95 9.47
C TYR A 33 -12.20 3.03 9.85
N SER A 34 -11.86 2.67 11.08
CA SER A 34 -10.48 2.49 11.56
C SER A 34 -10.16 1.03 11.80
N MET A 35 -8.91 0.65 11.57
CA MET A 35 -8.36 -0.65 11.91
C MET A 35 -6.90 -0.53 12.31
N LYS A 36 -6.40 -1.51 13.06
CA LYS A 36 -4.99 -1.60 13.47
C LYS A 36 -4.35 -2.81 12.82
N LEU A 37 -3.10 -2.70 12.39
CA LEU A 37 -2.30 -3.87 12.01
C LEU A 37 -1.90 -4.60 13.31
N THR A 38 -2.44 -5.79 13.53
CA THR A 38 -2.29 -6.54 14.79
C THR A 38 -1.17 -7.56 14.74
N SER A 39 -0.84 -8.06 13.56
CA SER A 39 0.31 -8.94 13.35
C SER A 39 0.82 -8.78 11.93
N MET A 40 2.12 -8.94 11.76
CA MET A 40 2.76 -9.04 10.47
C MET A 40 3.94 -10.00 10.56
N VAL A 41 4.05 -10.88 9.58
CA VAL A 41 5.17 -11.79 9.38
C VAL A 41 5.73 -11.49 8.00
N VAL A 42 7.00 -11.13 7.94
CA VAL A 42 7.74 -10.91 6.69
C VAL A 42 8.64 -12.11 6.47
N GLU A 43 8.59 -12.65 5.26
CA GLU A 43 9.51 -13.71 4.84
C GLU A 43 10.83 -13.08 4.41
N ASN A 44 11.95 -13.73 4.75
CA ASN A 44 13.31 -13.28 4.47
C ASN A 44 13.70 -11.97 5.18
N ASN A 45 14.99 -11.63 5.16
CA ASN A 45 15.48 -10.39 5.76
C ASN A 45 15.63 -9.31 4.70
N GLU A 46 15.35 -8.06 5.09
CA GLU A 46 15.61 -6.91 4.23
C GLU A 46 17.09 -6.85 3.82
N GLY A 47 17.34 -6.64 2.54
CA GLY A 47 18.67 -6.56 1.95
C GLY A 47 19.24 -7.89 1.49
N ASP A 48 18.64 -9.03 1.87
CA ASP A 48 19.00 -10.33 1.29
C ASP A 48 18.76 -10.31 -0.22
N THR A 49 19.59 -11.01 -0.98
CA THR A 49 19.50 -11.03 -2.45
C THR A 49 19.64 -12.42 -3.02
N TYR A 50 18.94 -12.68 -4.12
CA TYR A 50 19.21 -13.83 -4.97
C TYR A 50 19.14 -13.43 -6.45
N TYR A 51 19.66 -14.31 -7.31
CA TYR A 51 19.74 -14.08 -8.75
C TYR A 51 18.97 -15.18 -9.47
N ASP A 52 18.09 -14.78 -10.38
CA ASP A 52 17.36 -15.70 -11.24
C ASP A 52 17.13 -15.07 -12.62
N ASN A 53 17.38 -15.83 -13.69
CA ASN A 53 17.23 -15.41 -15.08
C ASN A 53 17.81 -14.01 -15.41
N GLY A 54 19.02 -13.72 -14.91
CA GLY A 54 19.71 -12.45 -15.15
C GLY A 54 19.10 -11.25 -14.42
N VAL A 55 18.21 -11.47 -13.44
CA VAL A 55 17.64 -10.44 -12.57
C VAL A 55 18.21 -10.61 -11.17
N LYS A 56 18.59 -9.48 -10.55
CA LYS A 56 18.90 -9.42 -9.12
C LYS A 56 17.61 -9.13 -8.34
N TYR A 57 17.20 -10.03 -7.47
CA TYR A 57 16.10 -9.83 -6.53
C TYR A 57 16.65 -9.35 -5.21
N VAL A 58 16.10 -8.27 -4.66
CA VAL A 58 16.46 -7.70 -3.37
C VAL A 58 15.23 -7.73 -2.47
N TYR A 59 15.31 -8.41 -1.34
CA TYR A 59 14.23 -8.41 -0.36
C TYR A 59 14.12 -7.03 0.29
N SER A 60 12.93 -6.44 0.26
CA SER A 60 12.62 -5.12 0.81
C SER A 60 11.66 -5.22 1.99
N LYS A 61 11.43 -4.09 2.66
CA LYS A 61 10.29 -3.94 3.57
C LYS A 61 8.95 -4.06 2.81
N PRO A 62 7.87 -4.44 3.51
CA PRO A 62 6.54 -4.51 2.91
C PRO A 62 6.00 -3.11 2.63
N ASN A 63 6.08 -2.71 1.36
CA ASN A 63 5.70 -1.37 0.91
C ASN A 63 4.23 -1.05 1.28
N GLY A 64 4.04 0.09 1.94
CA GLY A 64 2.72 0.57 2.38
C GLY A 64 2.22 -0.05 3.68
N MET A 65 2.93 -1.07 4.19
CA MET A 65 2.73 -1.66 5.52
C MET A 65 3.91 -1.37 6.46
N ASP A 66 4.93 -0.67 5.97
CA ASP A 66 6.05 -0.17 6.76
C ASP A 66 5.61 1.04 7.61
N ASN A 67 6.20 1.15 8.81
CA ASN A 67 5.85 2.18 9.81
C ASN A 67 4.34 2.26 10.11
N ALA A 68 3.62 1.13 10.09
CA ALA A 68 2.17 1.12 10.16
C ALA A 68 1.64 0.71 11.55
N SER A 69 0.74 1.51 12.13
CA SER A 69 -0.05 1.12 13.32
C SER A 69 -1.54 1.18 13.04
N ASP A 70 -1.99 2.36 12.59
CA ASP A 70 -3.39 2.71 12.40
C ASP A 70 -3.69 2.95 10.92
N PHE A 71 -4.80 2.38 10.50
CA PHE A 71 -5.29 2.44 9.14
C PHE A 71 -6.72 2.95 9.13
N LYS A 72 -7.07 3.62 8.04
CA LYS A 72 -8.45 3.97 7.71
C LYS A 72 -8.94 3.21 6.49
N ILE A 73 -10.22 2.90 6.48
CA ILE A 73 -10.95 2.45 5.29
C ILE A 73 -11.90 3.58 4.93
N TYR A 74 -11.75 4.14 3.74
CA TYR A 74 -12.69 5.07 3.14
C TYR A 74 -13.59 4.33 2.16
N PHE A 75 -14.89 4.50 2.33
CA PHE A 75 -15.91 3.89 1.50
C PHE A 75 -16.25 4.82 0.32
N PRO A 76 -16.74 4.26 -0.80
CA PRO A 76 -17.32 5.06 -1.85
C PRO A 76 -18.41 6.01 -1.33
N GLY A 77 -18.47 7.22 -1.84
CA GLY A 77 -19.44 8.26 -1.46
C GLY A 77 -18.91 9.36 -0.55
N ILE A 78 -17.76 9.18 0.13
CA ILE A 78 -17.11 10.29 0.84
C ILE A 78 -16.71 11.39 -0.14
N LYS A 79 -16.91 12.66 0.23
CA LYS A 79 -16.49 13.79 -0.62
C LYS A 79 -14.98 13.80 -0.77
N ILE A 80 -14.49 14.07 -1.98
CA ILE A 80 -13.05 14.21 -2.24
C ILE A 80 -12.44 15.34 -1.38
N SER A 81 -13.21 16.40 -1.11
CA SER A 81 -12.79 17.51 -0.25
C SER A 81 -12.50 17.11 1.21
N ASP A 82 -13.08 16.01 1.67
CA ASP A 82 -13.02 15.58 3.06
C ASP A 82 -11.90 14.54 3.27
N LEU A 83 -11.28 14.07 2.17
CA LEU A 83 -10.16 13.14 2.21
C LEU A 83 -8.83 13.86 2.46
N PRO A 84 -7.88 13.23 3.17
CA PRO A 84 -6.50 13.69 3.18
C PRO A 84 -5.95 13.76 1.75
N LYS A 85 -5.28 14.87 1.39
CA LYS A 85 -4.70 15.05 0.04
C LYS A 85 -3.82 13.89 -0.40
N GLN A 86 -3.10 13.29 0.55
CA GLN A 86 -2.25 12.14 0.30
C GLN A 86 -3.05 10.92 -0.16
N VAL A 87 -4.25 10.68 0.37
CA VAL A 87 -5.13 9.61 -0.11
C VAL A 87 -5.45 9.81 -1.60
N VAL A 88 -5.84 11.03 -1.97
CA VAL A 88 -6.17 11.39 -3.36
C VAL A 88 -4.95 11.30 -4.29
N ALA A 89 -3.74 11.53 -3.78
CA ALA A 89 -2.50 11.40 -4.56
C ALA A 89 -2.17 9.96 -4.97
N TRP A 90 -2.64 8.96 -4.21
CA TRP A 90 -2.50 7.54 -4.57
C TRP A 90 -3.57 7.06 -5.54
N CYS A 91 -4.70 7.75 -5.60
CA CYS A 91 -5.84 7.42 -6.43
C CYS A 91 -5.54 7.51 -7.94
N PRO A 92 -6.32 6.83 -8.80
CA PRO A 92 -6.17 6.94 -10.25
C PRO A 92 -6.31 8.39 -10.73
N ILE A 93 -5.61 8.71 -11.81
CA ILE A 93 -5.65 10.02 -12.47
C ILE A 93 -7.11 10.42 -12.73
N GLY A 94 -7.45 11.68 -12.41
CA GLY A 94 -8.80 12.22 -12.55
C GLY A 94 -9.68 12.06 -11.30
N THR A 95 -9.27 11.29 -10.29
CA THR A 95 -10.06 11.15 -9.05
C THR A 95 -10.33 12.49 -8.36
N SER A 96 -9.37 13.40 -8.38
CA SER A 96 -9.50 14.73 -7.78
C SER A 96 -10.60 15.60 -8.41
N GLU A 97 -11.08 15.23 -9.60
CA GLU A 97 -12.15 15.95 -10.33
C GLU A 97 -13.55 15.41 -9.98
N ALA A 98 -13.63 14.26 -9.31
CA ALA A 98 -14.89 13.70 -8.85
C ALA A 98 -15.41 14.46 -7.61
N GLU A 99 -16.73 14.48 -7.42
CA GLU A 99 -17.33 15.04 -6.20
C GLU A 99 -17.10 14.10 -5.00
N THR A 100 -17.26 12.80 -5.23
CA THR A 100 -17.14 11.75 -4.21
C THR A 100 -16.22 10.63 -4.67
N LEU A 101 -15.62 9.94 -3.71
CA LEU A 101 -14.75 8.79 -3.93
C LEU A 101 -15.58 7.64 -4.56
N PRO A 102 -15.17 7.07 -5.71
CA PRO A 102 -15.96 6.04 -6.37
C PRO A 102 -15.59 4.59 -5.99
N TYR A 103 -14.58 4.40 -5.14
CA TYR A 103 -14.05 3.08 -4.76
C TYR A 103 -13.61 3.06 -3.28
N TYR A 104 -13.24 1.89 -2.79
CA TYR A 104 -12.71 1.74 -1.44
C TYR A 104 -11.23 2.14 -1.41
N VAL A 105 -10.80 2.77 -0.32
CA VAL A 105 -9.37 3.02 -0.06
C VAL A 105 -9.00 2.57 1.34
N ILE A 106 -7.97 1.73 1.45
CA ILE A 106 -7.26 1.46 2.70
C ILE A 106 -6.06 2.38 2.76
N TYR A 107 -5.95 3.18 3.82
CA TYR A 107 -4.89 4.16 3.98
C TYR A 107 -4.10 3.91 5.27
N ASN A 108 -2.78 3.74 5.14
CA ASN A 108 -1.83 3.75 6.25
C ASN A 108 -1.57 5.21 6.63
N GLU A 109 -2.07 5.64 7.80
CA GLU A 109 -2.01 7.06 8.18
C GLU A 109 -0.58 7.53 8.46
N VAL A 110 0.25 6.65 9.02
CA VAL A 110 1.63 6.95 9.40
C VAL A 110 2.57 6.81 8.20
N GLY A 111 2.45 5.70 7.46
CA GLY A 111 3.25 5.42 6.27
C GLY A 111 2.78 6.16 5.01
N GLN A 112 1.68 6.91 5.08
CA GLN A 112 1.17 7.77 4.00
C GLN A 112 0.99 7.06 2.65
N SER A 113 0.62 5.79 2.72
CA SER A 113 0.46 4.89 1.58
C SER A 113 -0.97 4.39 1.50
N ALA A 114 -1.50 4.19 0.29
CA ALA A 114 -2.88 3.78 0.08
C ALA A 114 -3.02 2.58 -0.87
N PHE A 115 -4.06 1.79 -0.64
CA PHE A 115 -4.45 0.65 -1.46
C PHE A 115 -5.89 0.87 -1.94
N ILE A 116 -6.11 0.71 -3.25
CA ILE A 116 -7.39 1.01 -3.88
C ILE A 116 -8.12 -0.29 -4.20
N GLY A 117 -9.35 -0.42 -3.71
CA GLY A 117 -10.25 -1.52 -4.00
C GLY A 117 -11.31 -1.10 -5.02
N ILE A 118 -11.08 -1.41 -6.29
CA ILE A 118 -12.05 -1.19 -7.37
C ILE A 118 -13.06 -2.34 -7.36
N VAL A 119 -14.35 -2.02 -7.23
CA VAL A 119 -15.45 -2.98 -7.32
C VAL A 119 -16.03 -2.88 -8.72
N ASN A 120 -15.94 -3.96 -9.49
CA ASN A 120 -16.54 -4.08 -10.83
C ASN A 120 -17.95 -4.67 -10.75
#